data_AF-A0A0C2YS72-F1
#
_entry.id   AF-A0A0C2YS72-F1
#
_cell.length_a   1.000
_cell.length_b   1.000
_cell.length_c   1.000
_cell.angle_alpha   90.00
_cell.angle_beta   90.00
_cell.angle_gamma   90.00
#
_symmetry.space_group_name_H-M   'P 1'
#
loop_
_entity.id
_entity.type
_entity.pdbx_description
1 polymer ?
#
loop_
_entity_poly.entity_id
_entity_poly.type
_entity_poly.pdbx_seq_one_letter_code
_entity_poly.pdbx_strand_id
1 'polypeptide(L)'
;MGLFGHLQKIRTELAALNPPGATDHFGSMSEQLDAIVGATESATNTIMESMETISELMCEARAAAVDNQPLTQVFDKVEDRVNQVFEACSFQDITGQRISKIVNSMKFVEDRIKAVILTWGKDELTKVVVEIKKEEVDPDKALLHGPQLPGQGVSQADVDRMLGQDAIDKLFG
;
A
#
# COMPACT_ATOMS: atom_id res chain seq x y z
N MET A 1 -29.07 -18.88 -5.24
CA MET A 1 -27.80 -18.73 -5.98
C MET A 1 -27.15 -20.11 -6.08
N GLY A 2 -27.10 -20.70 -7.28
CA GLY A 2 -26.49 -22.02 -7.49
C GLY A 2 -24.95 -21.96 -7.50
N LEU A 3 -24.29 -23.12 -7.37
CA LEU A 3 -22.82 -23.28 -7.40
C LEU A 3 -22.16 -22.54 -8.58
N PHE A 4 -22.82 -22.55 -9.74
CA PHE A 4 -22.38 -21.86 -10.96
C PHE A 4 -22.26 -20.33 -10.78
N GLY A 5 -23.24 -19.71 -10.11
CA GLY A 5 -23.21 -18.26 -9.85
C GLY A 5 -22.07 -17.86 -8.89
N HIS A 6 -21.76 -18.71 -7.91
CA HIS A 6 -20.61 -18.48 -7.03
C HIS A 6 -19.27 -18.63 -7.79
N LEU A 7 -19.14 -19.62 -8.66
CA LEU A 7 -17.94 -19.80 -9.50
C LEU A 7 -17.72 -18.60 -10.44
N GLN A 8 -18.79 -18.08 -11.01
CA GLN A 8 -18.72 -16.90 -11.89
C GLN A 8 -18.30 -15.65 -11.11
N LYS A 9 -18.85 -15.45 -9.90
CA LYS A 9 -18.43 -14.36 -9.00
C LYS A 9 -16.95 -14.45 -8.61
N ILE A 10 -16.48 -15.65 -8.24
CA ILE A 10 -15.07 -15.89 -7.91
C ILE A 10 -14.16 -15.59 -9.11
N ARG A 11 -14.58 -15.98 -10.32
CA ARG A 11 -13.83 -15.68 -11.56
C ARG A 11 -13.71 -14.16 -11.78
N THR A 12 -14.79 -13.42 -11.59
CA THR A 12 -14.83 -11.95 -11.70
C THR A 12 -13.92 -11.29 -10.65
N GLU A 13 -13.98 -11.72 -9.39
CA GLU A 13 -13.14 -11.21 -8.31
C GLU A 13 -11.65 -11.48 -8.56
N LEU A 14 -11.29 -12.69 -9.01
CA LEU A 14 -9.91 -13.04 -9.37
C LEU A 14 -9.39 -12.26 -10.59
N ALA A 15 -10.24 -12.00 -11.58
CA ALA A 15 -9.89 -11.19 -12.73
C ALA A 15 -9.59 -9.74 -12.30
N ALA A 16 -10.34 -9.20 -11.33
CA ALA A 16 -10.13 -7.86 -10.79
C ALA A 16 -8.84 -7.73 -9.95
N LEU A 17 -8.31 -8.82 -9.38
CA LEU A 17 -7.06 -8.81 -8.62
C LEU A 17 -5.81 -8.61 -9.48
N ASN A 18 -5.85 -8.98 -10.77
CA ASN A 18 -4.71 -8.80 -11.68
C ASN A 18 -5.15 -8.34 -13.09
N PRO A 19 -5.59 -7.07 -13.22
CA PRO A 19 -5.96 -6.49 -14.51
C PRO A 19 -4.81 -6.53 -15.51
N PRO A 20 -5.08 -6.59 -16.82
CA PRO A 20 -4.04 -6.46 -17.85
C PRO A 20 -3.29 -5.13 -17.69
N GLY A 21 -1.98 -5.20 -17.49
CA GLY A 21 -1.12 -4.02 -17.26
C GLY A 21 -1.08 -3.52 -15.81
N ALA A 22 -1.71 -4.22 -14.86
CA ALA A 22 -1.57 -3.92 -13.44
C ALA A 22 -0.18 -4.31 -12.91
N THR A 23 0.30 -3.54 -11.95
CA THR A 23 1.55 -3.83 -11.22
C THR A 23 1.34 -5.09 -10.37
N ASP A 24 2.36 -5.94 -10.21
CA ASP A 24 2.29 -7.11 -9.33
C ASP A 24 2.24 -6.66 -7.86
N HIS A 25 1.02 -6.40 -7.39
CA HIS A 25 0.77 -5.90 -6.04
C HIS A 25 1.19 -6.90 -4.97
N PHE A 26 1.07 -8.21 -5.22
CA PHE A 26 1.42 -9.24 -4.24
C PHE A 26 2.94 -9.41 -4.11
N GLY A 27 3.65 -9.46 -5.24
CA GLY A 27 5.12 -9.46 -5.25
C GLY A 27 5.68 -8.22 -4.57
N SER A 28 5.15 -7.04 -4.92
CA SER A 28 5.56 -5.77 -4.32
C SER A 28 5.29 -5.71 -2.80
N MET A 29 4.16 -6.22 -2.32
CA MET A 29 3.86 -6.26 -0.88
C MET A 29 4.82 -7.17 -0.11
N SER A 30 5.14 -8.34 -0.65
CA SER A 30 6.09 -9.27 -0.02
C SER A 30 7.49 -8.66 0.08
N GLU A 31 7.96 -8.01 -0.99
CA GLU A 31 9.25 -7.30 -1.01
C GLU A 31 9.28 -6.13 -0.01
N GLN A 32 8.19 -5.36 0.09
CA GLN A 32 8.09 -4.27 1.07
C GLN A 32 8.13 -4.80 2.52
N LEU A 33 7.48 -5.93 2.80
CA LEU A 33 7.53 -6.54 4.13
C LEU A 33 8.93 -7.09 4.46
N ASP A 34 9.61 -7.75 3.51
CA ASP A 34 11.00 -8.20 3.67
C ASP A 34 11.94 -6.99 3.93
N ALA A 35 11.74 -5.88 3.21
CA ALA A 35 12.50 -4.64 3.43
C ALA A 35 12.25 -4.02 4.81
N ILE A 36 11.00 -4.04 5.31
CA ILE A 36 10.68 -3.59 6.66
C ILE A 36 11.41 -4.43 7.70
N VAL A 37 11.40 -5.76 7.58
CA VAL A 37 12.12 -6.66 8.49
C VAL A 37 13.60 -6.29 8.52
N GLY A 38 14.26 -6.23 7.35
CA GLY A 38 15.67 -5.88 7.27
C GLY A 38 16.01 -4.49 7.83
N ALA A 39 15.18 -3.48 7.55
CA ALA A 39 15.36 -2.14 8.10
C ALA A 39 15.23 -2.13 9.64
N THR A 40 14.27 -2.87 10.20
CA THR A 40 14.10 -2.96 11.65
C THR A 40 15.21 -3.74 12.35
N GLU A 41 15.73 -4.81 11.73
CA GLU A 41 16.90 -5.54 12.24
C GLU A 41 18.14 -4.64 12.22
N SER A 42 18.39 -3.94 11.11
CA SER A 42 19.53 -3.03 11.01
C SER A 42 19.46 -1.90 12.03
N ALA A 43 18.29 -1.29 12.22
CA ALA A 43 18.11 -0.25 13.23
C ALA A 43 18.32 -0.80 14.65
N THR A 44 17.86 -2.03 14.92
CA THR A 44 18.04 -2.68 16.22
C THR A 44 19.52 -2.95 16.51
N ASN A 45 20.28 -3.45 15.52
CA ASN A 45 21.72 -3.65 15.67
C ASN A 45 22.45 -2.33 15.97
N THR A 46 22.14 -1.25 15.25
CA THR A 46 22.72 0.07 15.54
C THR A 46 22.39 0.57 16.94
N ILE A 47 21.17 0.32 17.44
CA ILE A 47 20.79 0.67 18.81
C ILE A 47 21.63 -0.14 19.82
N MET A 48 21.77 -1.45 19.62
CA MET A 48 22.56 -2.31 20.50
C MET A 48 24.04 -1.89 20.52
N GLU A 49 24.66 -1.68 19.37
CA GLU A 49 26.06 -1.20 19.26
C GLU A 49 26.26 0.16 19.97
N SER A 50 25.28 1.06 19.83
CA SER A 50 25.30 2.36 20.53
C SER A 50 25.22 2.19 22.05
N MET A 51 24.41 1.24 22.52
CA MET A 51 24.29 0.92 23.95
C MET A 51 25.55 0.25 24.49
N GLU A 52 26.21 -0.61 23.72
CA GLU A 52 27.52 -1.18 24.07
C GLU A 52 28.57 -0.07 24.24
N THR A 53 28.65 0.86 23.28
CA THR A 53 29.54 2.01 23.36
C THR A 53 29.24 2.90 24.59
N ILE A 54 27.96 3.13 24.89
CA ILE A 54 27.55 3.86 26.11
C ILE A 54 28.02 3.12 27.37
N SER A 55 27.88 1.80 27.40
CA SER A 55 28.33 0.98 28.55
C SER A 55 29.84 1.09 28.76
N GLU A 56 30.63 1.05 27.69
CA GLU A 56 32.09 1.22 27.75
C GLU A 56 32.46 2.61 28.30
N LEU A 57 31.86 3.67 27.77
CA LEU A 57 32.08 5.04 28.26
C LEU A 57 31.68 5.22 29.72
N MET A 58 30.60 4.58 30.17
CA MET A 58 30.20 4.59 31.58
C MET A 58 31.21 3.84 32.47
N CYS A 59 31.80 2.76 31.99
CA CYS A 59 32.85 2.04 32.69
C CYS A 59 34.11 2.91 32.86
N GLU A 60 34.55 3.60 31.80
CA GLU A 60 35.64 4.55 31.85
C GLU A 60 35.37 5.71 32.81
N ALA A 61 34.17 6.29 32.75
CA ALA A 61 33.75 7.38 33.63
C ALA A 61 33.71 6.94 35.12
N ARG A 62 33.25 5.71 35.39
CA ARG A 62 33.25 5.12 36.73
C ARG A 62 34.67 4.95 37.25
N ALA A 63 35.59 4.46 36.43
CA ALA A 63 37.00 4.31 36.80
C ALA A 63 37.69 5.66 37.08
N ALA A 64 37.25 6.76 36.46
CA ALA A 64 37.76 8.10 36.72
C ALA A 64 37.17 8.76 37.99
N ALA A 65 36.06 8.23 38.53
CA ALA A 65 35.29 8.84 39.61
C ALA A 65 35.11 7.92 40.84
N VAL A 66 36.09 7.04 41.10
CA VAL A 66 36.02 5.95 42.12
C VAL A 66 35.64 6.43 43.51
N ASP A 67 36.07 7.63 43.92
CA ASP A 67 35.80 8.16 45.26
C ASP A 67 34.48 8.96 45.37
N ASN A 68 33.70 9.04 44.29
CA ASN A 68 32.44 9.78 44.26
C ASN A 68 31.25 8.83 44.41
N GLN A 69 30.85 8.59 45.68
CA GLN A 69 29.76 7.69 46.02
C GLN A 69 28.41 8.07 45.38
N PRO A 70 28.00 9.36 45.31
CA PRO A 70 26.80 9.77 44.57
C PRO A 70 26.85 9.42 43.07
N LEU A 71 28.00 9.61 42.40
CA LEU A 71 28.14 9.24 40.97
C LEU A 71 28.09 7.74 40.75
N THR A 72 28.62 6.95 41.69
CA THR A 72 28.55 5.47 41.62
C THR A 72 27.09 4.99 41.49
N GLN A 73 26.18 5.55 42.30
CA GLN A 73 24.75 5.21 42.21
C GLN A 73 24.09 5.66 40.90
N VAL A 74 24.60 6.73 40.28
CA VAL A 74 24.11 7.17 38.97
C VAL A 74 24.56 6.19 37.90
N PHE A 75 25.81 5.74 37.92
CA PHE A 75 26.31 4.74 36.98
C PHE A 75 25.53 3.42 37.07
N ASP A 76 25.24 2.92 38.27
CA ASP A 76 24.43 1.70 38.45
C ASP A 76 23.05 1.85 37.79
N LYS A 77 22.39 3.01 37.98
CA LYS A 77 21.09 3.30 37.37
C LYS A 77 21.17 3.38 35.85
N VAL A 78 22.26 3.90 35.29
CA VAL A 78 22.43 3.96 33.83
C VAL A 78 22.65 2.56 33.26
N GLU A 79 23.48 1.75 33.92
CA GLU A 79 23.74 0.35 33.55
C GLU A 79 22.43 -0.48 33.55
N ASP A 80 21.58 -0.31 34.57
CA ASP A 80 20.25 -0.93 34.61
C ASP A 80 19.39 -0.55 33.39
N ARG A 81 19.47 0.71 32.93
CA ARG A 81 18.72 1.17 31.75
C ARG A 81 19.29 0.63 30.45
N VAL A 82 20.61 0.56 30.34
CA VAL A 82 21.29 -0.06 29.19
C VAL A 82 20.88 -1.53 29.07
N ASN A 83 20.92 -2.28 30.18
CA ASN A 83 20.48 -3.68 30.22
C ASN A 83 18.99 -3.84 29.83
N GLN A 84 18.13 -2.94 30.29
CA GLN A 84 16.71 -2.95 29.92
C GLN A 84 16.50 -2.73 28.40
N VAL A 85 17.33 -1.91 27.76
CA VAL A 85 17.28 -1.72 26.30
C VAL A 85 17.73 -2.99 25.58
N PHE A 86 18.83 -3.62 26.01
CA PHE A 86 19.25 -4.91 25.42
C PHE A 86 18.17 -5.99 25.52
N GLU A 87 17.53 -6.11 26.68
CA GLU A 87 16.44 -7.06 26.87
C GLU A 87 15.25 -6.74 25.95
N ALA A 88 14.85 -5.47 25.85
CA ALA A 88 13.79 -5.04 24.95
C ALA A 88 14.10 -5.33 23.47
N CYS A 89 15.34 -5.06 23.03
CA CYS A 89 15.81 -5.37 21.68
C CYS A 89 15.88 -6.87 21.41
N SER A 90 16.15 -7.71 22.41
CA SER A 90 16.15 -9.17 22.24
C SER A 90 14.78 -9.73 21.85
N PHE A 91 13.68 -9.10 22.27
CA PHE A 91 12.32 -9.47 21.84
C PHE A 91 12.03 -9.11 20.38
N GLN A 92 12.84 -8.26 19.74
CA GLN A 92 12.71 -7.94 18.32
C GLN A 92 12.99 -9.16 17.45
N ASP A 93 13.88 -10.07 17.85
CA ASP A 93 14.14 -11.33 17.11
C ASP A 93 12.85 -12.17 16.96
N ILE A 94 12.07 -12.32 18.05
CA ILE A 94 10.78 -13.02 18.01
C ILE A 94 9.79 -12.31 17.08
N THR A 95 9.84 -10.98 17.03
CA THR A 95 8.98 -10.18 16.14
C THR A 95 9.38 -10.35 14.68
N GLY A 96 10.68 -10.30 14.37
CA GLY A 96 11.23 -10.57 13.04
C GLY A 96 10.81 -11.95 12.53
N GLN A 97 11.01 -13.00 13.33
CA GLN A 97 10.59 -14.36 13.00
C GLN A 97 9.08 -14.47 12.72
N ARG A 98 8.24 -13.77 13.48
CA ARG A 98 6.78 -13.75 13.26
C ARG A 98 6.43 -13.07 11.95
N ILE A 99 7.06 -11.94 11.63
CA ILE A 99 6.83 -11.23 10.37
C ILE A 99 7.29 -12.09 9.20
N SER A 100 8.46 -12.73 9.26
CA SER A 100 8.93 -13.63 8.20
C SER A 100 7.94 -14.78 7.95
N LYS A 101 7.31 -15.33 9.00
CA LYS A 101 6.24 -16.35 8.84
C LYS A 101 5.00 -15.79 8.13
N ILE A 102 4.61 -14.56 8.44
CA ILE A 102 3.50 -13.88 7.76
C ILE A 102 3.83 -13.69 6.28
N VAL A 103 5.03 -13.19 5.95
CA VAL A 103 5.49 -13.00 4.57
C VAL A 103 5.47 -14.32 3.80
N ASN A 104 5.99 -15.40 4.37
CA ASN A 104 5.97 -16.72 3.73
C ASN A 104 4.54 -17.24 3.50
N SER A 105 3.61 -16.94 4.42
CA SER A 105 2.20 -17.30 4.25
C SER A 105 1.54 -16.49 3.13
N MET A 106 1.88 -15.21 2.99
CA MET A 106 1.42 -14.38 1.88
C MET A 106 1.94 -14.86 0.53
N LYS A 107 3.24 -15.21 0.44
CA LYS A 107 3.85 -15.82 -0.76
C LYS A 107 3.13 -17.12 -1.15
N PHE A 108 2.77 -17.96 -0.18
CA PHE A 108 1.98 -19.17 -0.44
C PHE A 108 0.59 -18.87 -1.01
N VAL A 109 -0.11 -17.85 -0.48
CA VAL A 109 -1.42 -17.43 -1.01
C VAL A 109 -1.28 -16.89 -2.43
N GLU A 110 -0.26 -16.08 -2.69
CA GLU A 110 0.07 -15.53 -4.01
C GLU A 110 0.30 -16.65 -5.04
N ASP A 111 1.11 -17.65 -4.71
CA ASP A 111 1.37 -18.79 -5.60
C ASP A 111 0.09 -19.55 -5.95
N ARG A 112 -0.81 -19.75 -4.97
CA ARG A 112 -2.08 -20.43 -5.20
C ARG A 112 -3.00 -19.59 -6.10
N ILE A 113 -3.06 -18.28 -5.89
CA ILE A 113 -3.82 -17.37 -6.77
C ILE A 113 -3.26 -17.42 -8.19
N LYS A 114 -1.93 -17.35 -8.36
CA LYS A 114 -1.26 -17.47 -9.66
C LYS A 114 -1.60 -18.79 -10.35
N ALA A 115 -1.62 -19.91 -9.62
CA ALA A 115 -1.99 -21.21 -10.16
C ALA A 115 -3.46 -21.27 -10.63
N VAL A 116 -4.39 -20.67 -9.88
CA VAL A 116 -5.80 -20.58 -10.28
C VAL A 116 -5.97 -19.73 -11.53
N ILE A 117 -5.28 -18.58 -11.60
CA ILE A 117 -5.26 -17.72 -12.80
C ILE A 117 -4.72 -18.49 -14.01
N LEU A 118 -3.64 -19.24 -13.84
CA LEU A 118 -3.05 -20.06 -14.90
C LEU A 118 -4.03 -21.13 -15.41
N THR A 119 -4.77 -21.76 -14.51
CA THR A 119 -5.74 -22.83 -14.84
C THR A 119 -6.91 -22.32 -15.66
N TRP A 120 -7.41 -21.11 -15.39
CA TRP A 120 -8.48 -20.51 -16.18
C TRP A 120 -8.04 -19.87 -17.49
N GLY A 121 -6.74 -19.61 -17.66
CA GLY A 121 -6.18 -18.94 -18.82
C GLY A 121 -6.22 -17.41 -18.68
N LYS A 122 -5.06 -16.77 -18.82
CA LYS A 122 -4.93 -15.30 -18.69
C LYS A 122 -5.81 -14.53 -19.67
N ASP A 123 -5.97 -15.02 -20.90
CA ASP A 123 -6.77 -14.37 -21.93
C ASP A 123 -8.27 -14.38 -21.59
N GLU A 124 -8.74 -15.47 -20.96
CA GLU A 124 -10.13 -15.65 -20.55
C GLU A 124 -10.51 -14.82 -19.31
N LEU A 125 -9.55 -14.56 -18.42
CA LEU A 125 -9.74 -13.62 -17.30
C LEU A 125 -9.64 -12.17 -17.78
N THR A 126 -8.74 -11.88 -18.72
CA THR A 126 -8.61 -10.56 -19.34
C THR A 126 -9.90 -10.10 -20.02
N LYS A 127 -10.58 -11.00 -20.75
CA LYS A 127 -11.90 -10.73 -21.35
C LYS A 127 -12.93 -10.34 -20.29
N VAL A 128 -12.96 -11.04 -19.15
CA VAL A 128 -13.85 -10.73 -18.02
C VAL A 128 -13.56 -9.35 -17.44
N VAL A 129 -12.29 -8.95 -17.28
CA VAL A 129 -11.93 -7.57 -16.84
C VAL A 129 -12.45 -6.51 -17.81
N VAL A 130 -12.34 -6.76 -19.12
CA VAL A 130 -12.81 -5.83 -20.16
C VAL A 130 -14.34 -5.74 -20.17
N GLU A 131 -15.06 -6.83 -19.92
CA GLU A 131 -16.51 -6.85 -19.78
C GLU A 131 -16.97 -6.07 -18.54
N ILE A 132 -16.34 -6.27 -17.37
CA ILE A 132 -16.63 -5.50 -16.15
C ILE A 132 -16.43 -3.99 -16.39
N LYS A 133 -15.31 -3.61 -17.01
CA LYS A 133 -15.02 -2.20 -17.31
C LYS A 133 -16.02 -1.58 -18.30
N LYS A 134 -16.60 -2.37 -19.20
CA LYS A 134 -17.65 -1.89 -20.11
C LYS A 134 -18.99 -1.71 -19.42
N GLU A 135 -19.32 -2.55 -18.44
CA GLU A 135 -20.54 -2.41 -17.63
C GLU A 135 -20.50 -1.19 -16.69
N GLU A 136 -19.32 -0.72 -16.27
CA GLU A 136 -19.16 0.49 -15.44
C GLU A 136 -19.20 1.82 -16.21
N VAL A 137 -19.14 1.82 -17.55
CA VAL A 137 -19.30 3.04 -18.36
C VAL A 137 -20.79 3.34 -18.46
N ASP A 138 -21.31 4.01 -17.44
CA ASP A 138 -22.65 4.58 -17.45
C ASP A 138 -22.74 5.65 -18.56
N PRO A 139 -23.50 5.41 -19.65
CA PRO A 139 -23.63 6.37 -20.75
C PRO A 139 -24.23 7.71 -20.29
N ASP A 140 -24.99 7.72 -19.18
CA ASP A 140 -25.61 8.94 -18.66
C ASP A 140 -24.58 9.85 -17.96
N LYS A 141 -23.49 9.29 -17.41
CA LYS A 141 -22.38 10.11 -16.88
C LYS A 141 -21.64 10.89 -17.95
N ALA A 142 -21.63 10.41 -19.20
CA ALA A 142 -21.03 11.12 -20.33
C ALA A 142 -21.89 12.32 -20.79
N LEU A 143 -23.17 12.38 -20.40
CA LEU A 143 -24.10 13.45 -20.75
C LEU A 143 -24.18 14.56 -19.69
N LEU A 144 -23.55 14.38 -18.53
CA LEU A 144 -23.53 15.35 -17.44
C LEU A 144 -22.41 16.38 -17.64
N HIS A 145 -22.62 17.34 -18.55
CA HIS A 145 -21.81 18.55 -18.60
C HIS A 145 -22.33 19.56 -17.54
N GLY A 146 -21.50 19.87 -16.55
CA GLY A 146 -21.78 20.92 -15.56
C GLY A 146 -21.79 22.34 -16.18
N PRO A 147 -22.18 23.38 -15.42
CA PRO A 147 -22.21 24.75 -15.92
C PRO A 147 -20.85 25.15 -16.51
N GLN A 148 -20.87 25.61 -17.76
CA GLN A 148 -19.66 25.92 -18.52
C GLN A 148 -18.90 27.09 -17.90
N LEU A 149 -17.57 27.05 -17.96
CA LEU A 149 -16.69 28.11 -17.45
C LEU A 149 -16.95 29.45 -18.17
N PRO A 150 -16.72 30.61 -17.52
CA PRO A 150 -16.93 31.92 -18.14
C PRO A 150 -16.15 32.06 -19.45
N GLY A 151 -16.85 32.37 -20.54
CA GLY A 151 -16.28 32.51 -21.88
C GLY A 151 -16.21 31.23 -22.71
N GLN A 152 -16.59 30.07 -22.16
CA GLN A 152 -16.74 28.80 -22.90
C GLN A 152 -18.20 28.47 -23.23
N GLY A 153 -19.12 29.36 -22.82
CA GLY A 153 -20.53 29.35 -23.19
C GLY A 153 -20.73 29.53 -24.70
N VAL A 154 -21.80 28.93 -25.23
CA VAL A 154 -22.30 29.29 -26.57
C VAL A 154 -22.59 30.79 -26.59
N SER A 155 -22.06 31.51 -27.58
CA SER A 155 -22.20 32.97 -27.63
C SER A 155 -23.64 33.36 -28.00
N GLN A 156 -24.10 34.53 -27.55
CA GLN A 156 -25.45 35.01 -27.92
C GLN A 156 -25.61 35.15 -29.44
N ALA A 157 -24.54 35.46 -30.17
CA ALA A 157 -24.57 35.49 -31.64
C ALA A 157 -24.78 34.11 -32.27
N ASP A 158 -24.31 33.04 -31.62
CA ASP A 158 -24.57 31.66 -32.05
C ASP A 158 -26.00 31.23 -31.69
N VAL A 159 -26.50 31.67 -30.53
CA VAL A 159 -27.90 31.47 -30.12
C VAL A 159 -28.86 32.18 -31.08
N ASP A 160 -28.58 33.43 -31.42
CA ASP A 160 -29.39 34.24 -32.35
C ASP A 160 -29.32 33.69 -33.78
N ARG A 161 -28.22 33.02 -34.17
CA ARG A 161 -28.14 32.31 -35.45
C ARG A 161 -28.98 31.03 -35.46
N MET A 162 -29.04 30.32 -34.34
CA MET A 162 -29.81 29.09 -34.20
C MET A 162 -31.32 29.34 -34.03
N LEU A 163 -31.70 30.45 -33.40
CA LEU A 163 -33.08 30.79 -33.06
C LEU A 163 -33.63 32.02 -33.81
N GLY A 164 -32.84 32.60 -34.71
CA GLY A 164 -33.23 33.75 -35.52
C GLY A 164 -34.35 33.43 -36.50
N GLN A 165 -35.21 34.42 -36.73
CA GLN A 165 -36.43 34.29 -37.54
C GLN A 165 -36.17 33.73 -38.94
N ASP A 166 -35.03 34.02 -39.57
CA ASP A 166 -34.63 33.49 -40.88
C ASP A 166 -34.45 31.95 -40.90
N ALA A 167 -34.04 31.36 -39.78
CA ALA A 167 -33.91 29.91 -39.65
C ALA A 167 -35.27 29.24 -39.40
N ILE A 168 -36.17 29.93 -38.70
CA ILE A 168 -37.54 29.49 -38.41
C ILE A 168 -38.42 29.61 -39.67
N ASP A 169 -38.28 30.70 -40.44
CA ASP A 169 -39.00 30.90 -41.70
C ASP A 169 -38.58 29.89 -42.78
N LYS A 170 -37.35 29.39 -42.76
CA LYS A 170 -36.91 28.26 -43.62
C LYS A 170 -37.46 26.89 -43.20
N LEU A 171 -37.96 26.76 -41.97
CA LEU A 171 -38.51 25.52 -41.42
C LEU A 171 -40.03 25.41 -41.59
N PHE A 172 -40.72 26.54 -41.77
CA PHE A 172 -42.18 26.61 -41.87
C PHE A 172 -42.72 27.38 -43.10
N GLY A 173 -41.85 27.81 -44.01
CA GLY A 173 -42.19 28.36 -45.33
C GLY A 173 -42.15 27.33 -46.44
#